data_AF-A0A5B6ZW44-F1
#
_entry.id   AF-A0A5B6ZW44-F1
#
_cell.length_a   1.000
_cell.length_b   1.000
_cell.length_c   1.000
_cell.angle_alpha   90.00
_cell.angle_beta   90.00
_cell.angle_gamma   90.00
#
_symmetry.space_group_name_H-M   'P 1'
#
loop_
_entity.id
_entity.type
_entity.pdbx_description
1 polymer ?
#
loop_
_entity_poly.entity_id
_entity_poly.type
_entity_poly.pdbx_seq_one_letter_code
_entity_poly.pdbx_strand_id
1 'polypeptide(L)'
;ETMDVEIKEHEVSDNSIQIGPPHEALFLVLSYLPLFELLSTSQVCKSLRDAVNNDILPWLNIIVKGSLSSRLSDDNLMKITSRANGRLRTLALINCERISDDGLQRVIEKNRYINKL
;
A
#
# COMPACT_ATOMS: atom_id res chain seq x y z
N GLU A 1 36.77 -25.24 -56.99
CA GLU A 1 36.99 -25.88 -55.68
C GLU A 1 36.57 -24.86 -54.64
N THR A 2 35.37 -25.05 -54.11
CA THR A 2 34.67 -24.07 -53.28
C THR A 2 35.25 -24.15 -51.87
N MET A 3 35.73 -23.03 -51.33
CA MET A 3 36.17 -22.92 -49.94
C MET A 3 34.95 -22.58 -49.08
N ASP A 4 34.57 -23.51 -48.21
CA ASP A 4 33.52 -23.35 -47.23
C ASP A 4 33.92 -22.31 -46.17
N VAL A 5 33.09 -21.28 -46.02
CA VAL A 5 33.22 -20.27 -44.97
C VAL A 5 32.47 -20.79 -43.75
N GLU A 6 33.23 -21.15 -42.71
CA GLU A 6 32.70 -21.58 -41.42
C GLU A 6 32.08 -20.38 -40.69
N ILE A 7 30.76 -20.29 -40.70
CA ILE A 7 30.00 -19.25 -40.00
C ILE A 7 30.06 -19.56 -38.50
N LYS A 8 30.84 -18.77 -37.75
CA LYS A 8 30.77 -18.75 -36.29
C LYS A 8 29.39 -18.29 -35.86
N GLU A 9 28.64 -19.20 -35.25
CA GLU A 9 27.40 -18.86 -34.56
C GLU A 9 27.70 -17.83 -33.48
N HIS A 10 27.16 -16.63 -33.64
CA HIS A 10 27.20 -15.57 -32.65
C HIS A 10 26.20 -15.96 -31.56
N GLU A 11 26.69 -16.32 -30.37
CA GLU A 11 25.84 -16.52 -29.20
C GLU A 11 25.04 -15.23 -28.97
N VAL A 12 23.74 -15.26 -29.28
CA VAL A 12 22.80 -14.21 -28.93
C VAL A 12 22.71 -14.25 -27.41
N SER A 13 23.40 -13.32 -26.73
CA SER A 13 23.17 -13.09 -25.31
C SER A 13 21.71 -12.66 -25.16
N ASP A 14 20.87 -13.56 -24.69
CA ASP A 14 19.52 -13.26 -24.25
C ASP A 14 19.63 -12.23 -23.12
N ASN A 15 19.52 -10.96 -23.49
CA ASN A 15 19.50 -9.83 -22.59
C ASN A 15 18.07 -9.73 -21.99
N SER A 16 17.56 -10.85 -21.48
CA SER A 16 16.30 -10.90 -20.77
C SER A 16 16.47 -10.01 -19.53
N ILE A 17 15.85 -8.82 -19.59
CA ILE A 17 15.75 -7.95 -18.44
C ILE A 17 15.08 -8.79 -17.36
N GLN A 18 15.86 -9.22 -16.36
CA GLN A 18 15.32 -9.91 -15.19
C GLN A 18 14.40 -8.91 -14.51
N ILE A 19 13.10 -9.05 -14.72
CA ILE A 19 12.08 -8.25 -14.06
C ILE A 19 12.01 -8.76 -12.62
N GLY A 20 12.99 -8.34 -11.82
CA GLY A 20 13.05 -8.57 -10.39
C GLY A 20 11.95 -7.77 -9.66
N PRO A 21 11.75 -8.04 -8.36
CA PRO A 21 10.88 -7.20 -7.55
C PRO A 21 11.37 -5.74 -7.58
N PRO A 22 10.47 -4.76 -7.32
CA PRO A 22 10.90 -3.38 -7.19
C PRO A 22 12.01 -3.23 -6.14
N HIS A 23 12.93 -2.30 -6.38
CA HIS A 23 14.00 -2.00 -5.44
C HIS A 23 13.44 -1.61 -4.06
N GLU A 24 14.05 -2.10 -2.97
CA GLU A 24 13.51 -1.96 -1.60
C GLU A 24 13.23 -0.50 -1.19
N ALA A 25 14.06 0.43 -1.64
CA ALA A 25 13.88 1.86 -1.42
C ALA A 25 12.51 2.40 -1.88
N LEU A 26 11.86 1.75 -2.86
CA LEU A 26 10.51 2.12 -3.30
C LEU A 26 9.49 1.96 -2.17
N PHE A 27 9.64 0.95 -1.31
CA PHE A 27 8.69 0.67 -0.24
C PHE A 27 8.72 1.73 0.87
N LEU A 28 9.83 2.47 1.03
CA LEU A 28 9.93 3.58 1.99
C LEU A 28 8.89 4.68 1.69
N VAL A 29 8.56 4.87 0.41
CA VAL A 29 7.60 5.88 -0.06
C VAL A 29 6.19 5.58 0.45
N LEU A 30 5.85 4.31 0.72
CA LEU A 30 4.50 3.91 1.14
C LEU A 30 4.02 4.67 2.38
N SER A 31 4.92 4.97 3.32
CA SER A 31 4.60 5.71 4.55
C SER A 31 4.26 7.19 4.33
N TYR A 32 4.54 7.73 3.14
CA TYR A 32 4.29 9.12 2.76
C TYR A 32 3.13 9.27 1.78
N LEU A 33 2.58 8.16 1.27
CA LEU A 33 1.44 8.20 0.35
C LEU A 33 0.16 8.58 1.11
N PRO A 34 -0.70 9.43 0.54
CA PRO A 34 -2.04 9.58 1.07
C PRO A 34 -2.81 8.26 0.96
N LEU A 35 -3.86 8.12 1.77
CA LEU A 35 -4.57 6.84 1.95
C LEU A 35 -5.09 6.26 0.62
N PHE A 36 -5.57 7.10 -0.29
CA PHE A 36 -6.09 6.64 -1.58
C PHE A 36 -4.98 6.05 -2.46
N GLU A 37 -3.85 6.74 -2.54
CA GLU A 37 -2.66 6.31 -3.28
C GLU A 37 -2.08 5.04 -2.67
N LEU A 38 -1.97 4.95 -1.34
CA LEU A 38 -1.51 3.74 -0.64
C LEU A 38 -2.36 2.51 -0.98
N LEU A 39 -3.68 2.67 -0.96
CA LEU A 39 -4.62 1.60 -1.33
C LEU A 39 -4.52 1.25 -2.82
N SER A 40 -4.35 2.25 -3.69
CA SER A 40 -4.16 2.05 -5.13
C SER A 40 -2.86 1.30 -5.43
N THR A 41 -1.76 1.64 -4.73
CA THR A 41 -0.45 0.97 -4.88
C THR A 41 -0.53 -0.52 -4.57
N SER A 42 -1.36 -0.92 -3.59
CA SER A 42 -1.57 -2.33 -3.25
C SER A 42 -2.27 -3.16 -4.35
N GLN A 43 -2.82 -2.50 -5.39
CA GLN A 43 -3.50 -3.16 -6.50
C GLN A 43 -2.62 -3.31 -7.75
N VAL A 44 -1.39 -2.78 -7.73
CA VAL A 44 -0.49 -2.78 -8.89
C VAL A 44 0.20 -4.13 -9.10
N CYS A 45 0.86 -4.66 -8.07
CA CYS A 45 1.54 -5.96 -8.14
C CYS A 45 1.57 -6.65 -6.77
N LYS A 46 1.95 -7.95 -6.75
CA LYS A 46 2.04 -8.75 -5.51
C LYS A 46 3.02 -8.14 -4.51
N SER A 47 4.23 -7.77 -4.95
CA SER A 47 5.26 -7.20 -4.07
C SER A 47 4.80 -5.91 -3.37
N LEU A 48 4.13 -5.01 -4.10
CA LEU A 48 3.59 -3.78 -3.51
C LEU A 48 2.43 -4.07 -2.56
N ARG A 49 1.54 -5.00 -2.92
CA ARG A 49 0.47 -5.45 -2.03
C ARG A 49 1.00 -6.01 -0.71
N ASP A 50 2.03 -6.85 -0.79
CA ASP A 50 2.64 -7.49 0.36
C ASP A 50 3.36 -6.45 1.23
N ALA A 51 4.08 -5.49 0.64
CA ALA A 51 4.68 -4.38 1.37
C ALA A 51 3.64 -3.54 2.13
N VAL A 52 2.52 -3.21 1.47
CA VAL A 52 1.42 -2.44 2.07
C VAL A 52 0.71 -3.21 3.20
N ASN A 53 0.63 -4.54 3.11
CA ASN A 53 -0.06 -5.37 4.10
C ASN A 53 0.83 -5.77 5.29
N ASN A 54 2.14 -5.91 5.08
CA ASN A 54 3.07 -6.42 6.09
C ASN A 54 3.79 -5.31 6.86
N ASP A 55 3.77 -4.06 6.38
CA ASP A 55 4.30 -2.91 7.10
C ASP A 55 3.19 -2.16 7.86
N ILE A 56 3.47 -1.84 9.13
CA ILE A 56 2.58 -1.08 10.01
C ILE A 56 2.76 0.44 9.80
N LEU A 57 3.94 0.90 9.38
CA LEU A 57 4.30 2.32 9.35
C LEU A 57 3.33 3.20 8.52
N PRO A 58 2.87 2.78 7.32
CA PRO A 58 1.91 3.57 6.53
C PRO A 58 0.54 3.75 7.21
N TRP A 59 0.22 2.90 8.19
CA TRP A 59 -1.09 2.88 8.84
C TRP A 59 -1.15 3.65 10.16
N LEU A 60 -0.04 4.22 10.63
CA LEU A 60 0.00 4.94 11.91
C LEU A 60 -0.75 6.28 11.88
N ASN A 61 -0.90 6.89 10.70
CA ASN A 61 -1.56 8.18 10.52
C ASN A 61 -2.57 8.10 9.37
N ILE A 62 -3.83 7.92 9.70
CA ILE A 62 -4.91 7.77 8.72
C ILE A 62 -5.64 9.09 8.57
N ILE A 63 -5.64 9.62 7.36
CA ILE A 63 -6.42 10.81 6.98
C ILE A 63 -7.33 10.42 5.84
N VAL A 64 -8.64 10.41 6.10
CA VAL A 64 -9.67 10.15 5.10
C VAL A 64 -10.22 11.49 4.64
N LYS A 65 -10.15 11.73 3.32
CA LYS A 65 -10.66 12.94 2.67
C LYS A 65 -11.07 12.64 1.23
N GLY A 66 -11.80 13.58 0.62
CA GLY A 66 -12.13 13.55 -0.81
C GLY A 66 -13.04 12.37 -1.20
N SER A 67 -12.70 11.68 -2.28
CA SER A 67 -13.53 10.60 -2.84
C SER A 67 -13.68 9.38 -1.91
N LEU A 68 -12.79 9.20 -0.93
CA LEU A 68 -12.90 8.14 0.07
C LEU A 68 -13.94 8.44 1.14
N SER A 69 -14.18 9.71 1.47
CA SER A 69 -15.03 10.09 2.60
C SER A 69 -16.48 9.62 2.45
N SER A 70 -17.05 9.75 1.25
CA SER A 70 -18.42 9.32 0.96
C SER A 70 -18.57 7.81 0.76
N ARG A 71 -17.45 7.09 0.57
CA ARG A 71 -17.42 5.64 0.34
C ARG A 71 -17.06 4.84 1.58
N LEU A 72 -16.55 5.51 2.62
CA LEU A 72 -16.14 4.86 3.85
C LEU A 72 -17.37 4.43 4.67
N SER A 73 -17.35 3.20 5.16
CA SER A 73 -18.30 2.66 6.13
C SER A 73 -17.54 2.25 7.39
N ASP A 74 -18.25 2.04 8.49
CA ASP A 74 -17.66 1.59 9.76
C ASP A 74 -16.82 0.31 9.58
N ASP A 75 -17.31 -0.67 8.81
CA ASP A 75 -16.58 -1.91 8.55
C ASP A 75 -15.28 -1.68 7.76
N ASN A 76 -15.31 -0.78 6.78
CA ASN A 76 -14.12 -0.44 6.00
C ASN A 76 -13.13 0.37 6.85
N LEU A 77 -13.61 1.28 7.70
CA LEU A 77 -12.79 2.01 8.66
C LEU A 77 -12.10 1.04 9.64
N MET A 78 -12.83 0.05 10.15
CA MET A 78 -12.27 -0.99 11.01
C MET A 78 -11.19 -1.82 10.29
N LYS A 79 -11.40 -2.19 9.02
CA LYS A 79 -10.40 -2.91 8.21
C LYS A 79 -9.14 -2.10 7.92
N ILE A 80 -9.27 -0.78 7.78
CA ILE A 80 -8.13 0.11 7.54
C ILE A 80 -7.35 0.29 8.85
N THR A 81 -8.05 0.61 9.94
CA THR A 81 -7.42 0.91 11.24
C THR A 81 -6.84 -0.32 11.92
N SER A 82 -7.33 -1.53 11.63
CA SER A 82 -6.73 -2.77 12.14
C SER A 82 -5.31 -3.02 11.62
N ARG A 83 -4.93 -2.45 10.47
CA ARG A 83 -3.58 -2.58 9.89
C ARG A 83 -2.52 -1.86 10.73
N ALA A 84 -2.93 -0.87 11.53
CA ALA A 84 -2.05 -0.23 12.50
C ALA A 84 -1.72 -1.15 13.71
N ASN A 85 -2.34 -2.33 13.79
CA ASN A 85 -2.17 -3.31 14.87
C ASN A 85 -2.30 -2.70 16.27
N GLY A 86 -3.33 -1.87 16.45
CA GLY A 86 -3.62 -1.16 17.70
C GLY A 86 -2.73 0.07 17.97
N ARG A 87 -1.78 0.39 17.09
CA ARG A 87 -0.80 1.49 17.23
C ARG A 87 -1.17 2.75 16.46
N LEU A 88 -2.41 2.87 15.97
CA LEU A 88 -2.88 4.07 15.29
C LEU A 88 -2.65 5.30 16.17
N ARG A 89 -2.04 6.35 15.61
CA ARG A 89 -1.70 7.59 16.33
C ARG A 89 -2.60 8.75 15.94
N THR A 90 -2.88 8.85 14.65
CA THR A 90 -3.72 9.91 14.07
C THR A 90 -4.86 9.28 13.28
N LEU A 91 -6.08 9.72 13.52
CA LEU A 91 -7.25 9.40 12.71
C LEU A 91 -8.01 10.70 12.41
N ALA A 92 -7.95 11.17 11.16
CA ALA A 92 -8.73 12.33 10.73
C ALA A 92 -9.78 11.89 9.69
N LEU A 93 -11.05 12.18 9.96
CA LEU A 93 -12.19 11.79 9.12
C LEU A 93 -12.87 13.05 8.58
N ILE A 94 -12.45 13.51 7.39
CA ILE A 94 -12.94 14.75 6.81
C ILE A 94 -14.15 14.47 5.92
N ASN A 95 -15.32 15.02 6.30
CA ASN A 95 -16.59 14.86 5.60
C ASN A 95 -17.03 13.39 5.42
N CYS A 96 -16.76 12.54 6.42
CA CYS A 96 -17.13 11.12 6.42
C CYS A 96 -18.54 10.91 7.01
N GLU A 97 -19.59 11.27 6.26
CA GLU A 97 -20.99 11.31 6.73
C GLU A 97 -21.59 9.94 7.11
N ARG A 98 -20.97 8.84 6.66
CA ARG A 98 -21.47 7.46 6.86
C ARG A 98 -20.86 6.76 8.07
N ILE A 99 -20.01 7.45 8.83
CA ILE A 99 -19.37 6.89 10.02
C ILE A 99 -20.25 7.16 11.22
N SER A 100 -20.57 6.10 11.96
CA SER A 100 -21.36 6.19 13.18
C SER A 100 -20.48 6.35 14.41
N ASP A 101 -21.07 6.86 15.50
CA ASP A 101 -20.40 6.93 16.81
C ASP A 101 -20.00 5.54 17.32
N ASP A 102 -20.82 4.51 17.08
CA ASP A 102 -20.49 3.11 17.39
C ASP A 102 -19.27 2.64 16.60
N GLY A 103 -19.19 3.01 15.32
CA GLY A 103 -18.03 2.75 14.47
C GLY A 103 -16.76 3.39 15.02
N LEU A 104 -16.83 4.67 15.42
CA LEU A 104 -15.71 5.39 16.02
C LEU A 104 -15.30 4.78 17.36
N GLN A 105 -16.25 4.44 18.22
CA GLN A 105 -15.99 3.83 19.52
C GLN A 105 -15.20 2.52 19.34
N ARG A 106 -15.61 1.65 18.41
CA ARG A 106 -14.90 0.40 18.11
C ARG A 106 -13.46 0.64 17.65
N VAL A 107 -13.20 1.69 16.87
CA VAL A 107 -11.84 2.05 16.44
C VAL A 107 -10.99 2.45 17.63
N ILE A 108 -11.52 3.31 18.51
CA ILE A 108 -10.81 3.82 19.69
C ILE A 108 -10.50 2.69 20.67
N GLU A 109 -11.46 1.80 20.93
CA GLU A 109 -11.28 0.63 21.81
C GLU A 109 -10.14 -0.29 21.35
N LYS A 110 -9.94 -0.40 20.03
CA LYS A 110 -8.86 -1.21 19.43
C LYS A 110 -7.53 -0.46 19.29
N ASN A 111 -7.52 0.86 19.40
CA ASN A 111 -6.33 1.69 19.16
C ASN A 111 -6.10 2.69 20.30
N ARG A 112 -5.55 2.22 21.42
CA ARG A 112 -5.36 3.03 22.63
C ARG A 112 -4.27 4.10 22.53
N TYR A 113 -3.51 4.15 21.44
CA TYR A 113 -2.41 5.10 21.23
C TYR A 113 -2.79 6.31 20.36
N ILE A 114 -4.07 6.44 19.99
CA ILE A 114 -4.57 7.61 19.27
C ILE A 114 -4.34 8.84 20.16
N ASN A 115 -3.68 9.85 19.60
CA ASN A 115 -3.42 11.14 20.25
C ASN A 115 -3.86 12.33 19.40
N LYS A 116 -4.37 12.08 18.18
CA LYS A 116 -4.94 13.08 17.27
C LYS A 116 -6.19 12.51 16.59
N LEU A 117 -7.31 13.22 16.74
CA LEU A 117 -8.61 12.94 16.17
C LEU A 117 -9.11 14.17 15.40
#